data_AF-A0A3M1H2V7-F1
#
_entry.id   AF-A0A3M1H2V7-F1
#
_cell.length_a   1.000
_cell.length_b   1.000
_cell.length_c   1.000
_cell.angle_alpha   90.00
_cell.angle_beta   90.00
_cell.angle_gamma   90.00
#
_symmetry.space_group_name_H-M   'P 1'
#
loop_
_entity.id
_entity.type
_entity.pdbx_description
1 polymer ?
#
loop_
_entity_poly.entity_id
_entity_poly.type
_entity_poly.pdbx_seq_one_letter_code
_entity_poly.pdbx_strand_id
1 'polypeptide(L)' 'MSPERQRAPRPKPPAPRARRTALRFVLEPGTGQLRAEVIDAHTALPLRSVSPAEIRRWLGALYAPRPR' A
#
# COMPACT_ATOMS: atom_id res chain seq x y z
N MET A 1 31.00 -0.14 49.60
CA MET A 1 30.54 -1.01 48.49
C MET A 1 29.22 -0.45 48.00
N SER A 2 29.18 0.16 46.81
CA SER A 2 27.95 0.71 46.22
C SER A 2 27.45 -0.24 45.13
N PRO A 3 26.16 -0.65 45.11
CA PRO A 3 25.65 -1.50 44.06
C PRO A 3 25.45 -0.66 42.79
N GLU A 4 26.19 -0.99 41.73
CA GLU A 4 25.94 -0.47 40.40
C GLU A 4 24.50 -0.81 39.99
N ARG A 5 23.67 0.22 39.82
CA ARG A 5 22.34 0.08 39.22
C ARG A 5 22.51 -0.29 37.76
N GLN A 6 22.38 -1.58 37.44
CA GLN A 6 22.27 -2.07 36.08
C GLN A 6 21.12 -1.33 35.38
N ARG A 7 21.45 -0.41 34.47
CA ARG A 7 20.46 0.25 33.61
C ARG A 7 19.92 -0.81 32.64
N ALA A 8 18.65 -1.17 32.81
CA ALA A 8 17.94 -2.00 31.85
C ALA A 8 18.05 -1.39 30.44
N PRO A 9 18.29 -2.20 29.39
CA PRO A 9 18.38 -1.70 28.02
C PRO A 9 17.04 -1.05 27.64
N ARG A 10 17.11 0.17 27.07
CA ARG A 10 15.93 0.89 26.59
C ARG A 10 15.21 0.03 25.54
N PRO A 11 13.87 -0.09 25.60
CA PRO A 11 13.13 -0.83 24.58
C PRO A 11 13.37 -0.18 23.21
N LYS A 12 13.80 -0.98 22.24
CA LYS A 12 13.96 -0.54 20.85
C LYS A 12 12.56 -0.15 20.34
N PRO A 13 12.42 1.00 19.63
CA PRO A 13 11.12 1.36 19.07
C PRO A 13 10.61 0.24 18.16
N PRO A 14 9.31 -0.05 18.18
CA PRO A 14 8.75 -1.11 17.36
C PRO A 14 9.08 -0.84 15.90
N ALA A 15 9.53 -1.87 15.18
CA ALA A 15 9.77 -1.75 13.75
C ALA A 15 8.48 -1.27 13.06
N PRO A 16 8.56 -0.35 12.09
CA PRO A 16 7.39 0.13 11.38
C PRO A 16 6.66 -1.06 10.77
N ARG A 17 5.40 -1.28 11.18
CA ARG A 17 4.57 -2.33 10.61
C ARG A 17 4.44 -2.04 9.12
N ALA A 18 4.83 -2.98 8.27
CA ALA A 18 4.58 -2.89 6.83
C ALA A 18 3.07 -2.70 6.64
N ARG A 19 2.66 -1.53 6.12
CA ARG A 19 1.25 -1.28 5.78
C ARG A 19 0.89 -2.26 4.66
N ARG A 20 0.02 -3.22 4.95
CA ARG A 20 -0.56 -4.07 3.92
C ARG A 20 -1.60 -3.26 3.17
N THR A 21 -1.26 -2.84 1.96
CA THR A 21 -2.18 -2.14 1.05
C THR A 21 -2.75 -3.13 0.05
N ALA A 22 -4.02 -2.95 -0.32
CA ALA A 22 -4.67 -3.69 -1.40
C ALA A 22 -5.20 -2.73 -2.47
N LEU A 23 -5.40 -3.24 -3.68
CA LEU A 23 -6.05 -2.53 -4.78
C LEU A 23 -7.49 -3.03 -4.92
N ARG A 24 -8.45 -2.11 -4.84
CA ARG A 24 -9.86 -2.36 -5.14
C ARG A 24 -10.18 -1.79 -6.52
N PHE A 25 -10.76 -2.61 -7.39
CA PHE A 25 -11.25 -2.18 -8.70
C PHE A 25 -12.78 -2.16 -8.69
N VAL A 26 -13.35 -1.11 -9.25
CA VAL A 26 -14.81 -0.93 -9.37
C VAL A 26 -15.11 -0.62 -10.83
N LEU A 27 -16.00 -1.40 -11.44
CA LEU A 27 -16.51 -1.14 -12.77
C LEU A 27 -17.82 -0.36 -12.63
N GLU A 28 -17.85 0.89 -13.08
CA GLU A 28 -19.04 1.74 -13.02
C GLU A 28 -20.05 1.30 -14.08
N PRO A 29 -21.24 0.78 -13.71
CA PRO A 29 -22.15 0.15 -14.66
C PRO A 29 -22.74 1.14 -15.68
N GLY A 30 -22.86 2.43 -15.34
CA GLY A 30 -23.42 3.44 -16.25
C GLY A 30 -22.43 3.94 -17.31
N THR A 31 -21.13 3.80 -17.08
CA THR A 31 -20.10 4.34 -18.00
C THR A 31 -19.16 3.27 -18.55
N GLY A 32 -19.20 2.05 -17.98
CA GLY A 32 -18.21 1.00 -18.26
C GLY A 32 -16.80 1.37 -17.83
N GLN A 33 -16.60 2.46 -17.09
CA GLN A 33 -15.27 2.90 -16.69
C GLN A 33 -14.78 2.13 -15.47
N LEU A 34 -13.51 1.72 -15.54
CA LEU A 34 -12.80 1.13 -14.41
C LEU A 34 -12.25 2.24 -13.51
N ARG A 35 -12.66 2.23 -12.24
CA ARG A 35 -12.07 3.02 -11.17
C ARG A 35 -11.26 2.09 -10.28
N ALA A 36 -10.16 2.60 -9.70
CA ALA A 36 -9.38 1.83 -8.75
C ALA A 36 -9.04 2.69 -7.53
N GLU A 37 -8.88 2.02 -6.39
CA GLU A 37 -8.49 2.65 -5.13
C GLU A 37 -7.47 1.78 -4.41
N VAL A 38 -6.48 2.44 -3.83
CA VAL A 38 -5.59 1.82 -2.85
C VAL A 38 -6.31 1.89 -1.51
N ILE A 39 -6.52 0.73 -0.90
CA ILE A 39 -7.16 0.57 0.40
C ILE A 39 -6.19 -0.04 1.40
N ASP A 40 -6.44 0.19 2.68
CA ASP A 40 -5.81 -0.58 3.74
C ASP A 40 -6.39 -2.00 3.73
N ALA A 41 -5.54 -3.01 3.65
CA ALA A 41 -5.99 -4.40 3.46
C ALA A 41 -6.67 -4.98 4.71
N HIS A 42 -6.50 -4.37 5.89
CA HIS A 42 -7.09 -4.85 7.14
C HIS A 42 -8.44 -4.18 7.42
N THR A 43 -8.51 -2.86 7.20
CA THR A 43 -9.69 -2.04 7.51
C THR A 43 -10.59 -1.80 6.31
N ALA A 44 -10.13 -2.11 5.10
CA ALA A 44 -10.76 -1.77 3.82
C ALA A 44 -11.03 -0.27 3.60
N LEU A 45 -10.41 0.60 4.41
CA LEU A 45 -10.56 2.04 4.29
C LEU A 45 -9.78 2.57 3.08
N PRO A 46 -10.34 3.54 2.34
CA PRO A 46 -9.65 4.17 1.21
C PRO A 46 -8.44 4.96 1.70
N LEU A 47 -7.28 4.68 1.10
CA LEU A 47 -6.05 5.43 1.32
C LEU A 47 -5.81 6.46 0.21
N ARG A 48 -6.12 6.09 -1.04
CA ARG A 48 -5.92 6.94 -2.22
C ARG A 48 -6.72 6.44 -3.42
N SER A 49 -7.35 7.34 -4.16
CA SER A 49 -7.97 7.04 -5.45
C SER A 49 -6.95 7.01 -6.59
N VAL A 50 -7.19 6.13 -7.57
CA VAL A 50 -6.35 5.97 -8.76
C VAL A 50 -7.15 6.40 -9.99
N SER A 51 -6.58 7.31 -10.78
CA SER A 51 -7.24 7.82 -11.98
C SER A 51 -7.22 6.78 -13.12
N PRO A 52 -8.18 6.81 -14.05
CA PRO A 52 -8.17 5.91 -15.20
C PRO A 52 -6.89 6.00 -16.06
N ALA A 53 -6.28 7.19 -16.14
CA ALA A 53 -5.02 7.38 -16.86
C ALA A 53 -3.85 6.67 -16.18
N GLU A 54 -3.81 6.69 -14.84
CA GLU A 54 -2.78 5.99 -14.06
C GLU A 54 -2.94 4.48 -14.18
N ILE A 55 -4.17 3.95 -14.14
CA ILE A 55 -4.47 2.53 -14.37
C ILE A 55 -3.95 2.11 -15.76
N ARG A 56 -4.27 2.88 -16.81
CA ARG A 56 -3.79 2.60 -18.17
C ARG A 56 -2.27 2.59 -18.26
N ARG A 57 -1.59 3.52 -17.57
CA ARG A 57 -0.13 3.56 -17.51
C ARG A 57 0.46 2.31 -16.86
N TRP A 58 -0.12 1.84 -15.75
CA TRP A 58 0.33 0.60 -15.09
C TRP A 58 0.14 -0.62 -15.96
N LEU A 59 -1.04 -0.78 -16.57
CA LEU A 59 -1.31 -1.90 -17.47
C LEU A 59 -0.40 -1.83 -18.71
N GLY A 60 -0.23 -0.65 -19.29
CA GLY A 60 0.70 -0.43 -20.39
C GLY A 60 2.14 -0.83 -20.05
N ALA A 61 2.61 -0.56 -18.83
CA ALA A 61 3.93 -0.98 -18.38
C ALA A 61 4.05 -2.50 -18.18
N LEU A 62 2.98 -3.16 -17.69
CA LEU A 62 2.97 -4.61 -17.45
C LEU A 62 2.90 -5.41 -18.75
N TYR A 63 2.14 -4.92 -19.73
CA TYR A 63 1.90 -5.59 -21.00
C TYR A 63 2.69 -4.98 -22.16
N ALA A 64 3.59 -4.03 -21.89
CA ALA A 64 4.48 -3.48 -22.91
C ALA A 64 5.27 -4.62 -23.57
N PRO A 65 5.36 -4.65 -24.91
CA PRO A 65 6.21 -5.63 -25.58
C PRO A 65 7.64 -5.45 -25.07
N ARG A 66 8.20 -6.50 -24.47
CA ARG A 66 9.60 -6.47 -24.07
C ARG A 66 10.46 -6.48 -25.34
N PRO A 67 11.49 -5.61 -25.44
CA PRO A 67 12.46 -5.70 -26.52
C PRO A 67 13.11 -7.09 -26.48
N ARG A 68 13.18 -7.73 -27.65
CA ARG A 68 13.86 -9.02 -27.83
C ARG A 68 15.37 -8.84 -27.83
#